data_AF-A0A7Y4U879-F1
#
_entry.id   AF-A0A7Y4U879-F1
#
_cell.length_a   1.000
_cell.length_b   1.000
_cell.length_c   1.000
_cell.angle_alpha   90.00
_cell.angle_beta   90.00
_cell.angle_gamma   90.00
#
_symmetry.space_group_name_H-M   'P 1'
#
loop_
_entity.id
_entity.type
_entity.pdbx_description
1 polymer ?
#
loop_
_entity_poly.entity_id
_entity_poly.type
_entity_poly.pdbx_seq_one_letter_code
_entity_poly.pdbx_strand_id
1 'polypeptide(L)'
;MRRFFFFLAFALFSLNPVKAQNVIQLEPVISALASPILATSARDGSNRLFIVEQPGRIRVMASPTATTTTVFLDLTAKISCCGERGLLGLAFHPQYATNRKFYVNYTRPFDGTTVVAEYLASAGNPNVADTAERLLLTVDQPFPNHNGGMIAFGQDGFLYIGMGDGGDGNDPGNRAQNIENLLGKMLRIDVNNKATGLEYAIPTDNPFVNVAGRDEIYATGLRNPWRWSFDRQTGDLFAGDVGQGAVEEIDIIRRGGNYGWRVLEGTRCTNLGPGACNNSALIPPIYEYPQVGANCGGSVTGGYVYRGTRSTFPTGAYVFADYCKGTITQLNNSNGAWQAQLLMDTAFFVSAFGEDEAGELYVLSYAGTLYRLVSAAPRALSNVSAASFEMRTMPESIVAAFGTGMATGTQAAATVPLPTALLETRVYVRNPAGTETEAQLFYVSPTQINFLMPPSNLTGTTVITIVSGAGQISRQTISTGPLAPGLFALNGNGRGIAAAVALRIKADGSQSYESIARFDQTSNQWVPVPIELGPETDRVFLAAYGTGFRFAALNLPNANRATIGGMTADVIALGAQGQFAGLDQVNLLIPRSLIGRGLVDVVFTTGSLTANTVQINIR
;
A
#
# COMPACT_ATOMS: atom_id res chain seq x y z
N MET A 1 -16.36 9.54 32.62
CA MET A 1 -15.40 8.63 31.97
C MET A 1 -15.29 8.76 30.43
N ARG A 2 -16.00 9.69 29.75
CA ARG A 2 -15.95 9.87 28.26
C ARG A 2 -15.02 10.99 27.75
N ARG A 3 -14.27 11.68 28.61
CA ARG A 3 -13.45 12.88 28.25
C ARG A 3 -11.95 12.75 28.53
N PHE A 4 -11.43 11.54 28.77
CA PHE A 4 -10.07 11.33 29.29
C PHE A 4 -8.96 11.19 28.23
N PHE A 5 -9.28 11.26 26.93
CA PHE A 5 -8.37 10.73 25.87
C PHE A 5 -7.69 11.77 24.97
N PHE A 6 -7.65 13.05 25.35
CA PHE A 6 -6.94 14.05 24.55
C PHE A 6 -5.76 14.62 25.34
N PHE A 7 -4.64 14.76 24.63
CA PHE A 7 -3.37 15.41 24.98
C PHE A 7 -2.26 14.51 25.55
N LEU A 8 -1.33 14.12 24.68
CA LEU A 8 0.09 14.30 25.02
C LEU A 8 1.06 14.38 23.82
N ALA A 9 1.99 15.34 23.85
CA ALA A 9 3.09 15.46 22.87
C ALA A 9 4.39 16.06 23.45
N PHE A 10 5.54 15.63 22.88
CA PHE A 10 6.94 16.13 22.88
C PHE A 10 7.84 15.89 24.13
N ALA A 11 9.15 15.52 24.08
CA ALA A 11 10.16 15.31 23.03
C ALA A 11 11.42 14.45 23.48
N LEU A 12 12.02 13.72 22.50
CA LEU A 12 13.44 13.37 22.12
C LEU A 12 14.57 12.90 23.09
N PHE A 13 15.24 11.80 22.69
CA PHE A 13 16.72 11.58 22.71
C PHE A 13 17.20 10.68 21.55
N SER A 14 18.46 10.88 21.16
CA SER A 14 19.21 10.34 20.01
C SER A 14 19.68 8.89 20.15
N LEU A 15 19.61 8.10 19.05
CA LEU A 15 20.24 6.78 18.90
C LEU A 15 21.11 6.73 17.64
N ASN A 16 22.19 5.94 17.72
CA ASN A 16 23.15 5.69 16.64
C ASN A 16 22.48 5.12 15.38
N PRO A 17 22.95 5.49 14.17
CA PRO A 17 22.33 5.09 12.93
C PRO A 17 22.52 3.59 12.67
N VAL A 18 21.44 2.82 12.74
CA VAL A 18 21.30 1.61 11.93
C VAL A 18 21.19 2.10 10.47
N LYS A 19 21.91 1.47 9.53
CA LYS A 19 21.73 1.77 8.10
C LYS A 19 20.28 1.51 7.74
N ALA A 20 19.48 2.57 7.64
CA ALA A 20 18.09 2.48 7.24
C ALA A 20 18.05 2.09 5.76
N GLN A 21 17.36 1.01 5.44
CA GLN A 21 17.08 0.65 4.05
C GLN A 21 16.10 1.68 3.50
N ASN A 22 16.44 2.32 2.38
CA ASN A 22 15.53 3.25 1.72
C ASN A 22 14.22 2.55 1.37
N VAL A 23 13.11 3.26 1.54
CA VAL A 23 11.77 2.81 1.18
C VAL A 23 11.24 3.65 0.04
N ILE A 24 10.40 3.05 -0.79
CA ILE A 24 9.69 3.80 -1.83
C ILE A 24 8.61 4.68 -1.19
N GLN A 25 8.42 5.87 -1.74
CA GLN A 25 7.37 6.80 -1.35
C GLN A 25 6.67 7.33 -2.61
N LEU A 26 5.42 7.75 -2.41
CA LEU A 26 4.61 8.42 -3.42
C LEU A 26 4.62 9.92 -3.16
N GLU A 27 5.07 10.69 -4.15
CA GLU A 27 5.04 12.15 -4.16
C GLU A 27 3.96 12.62 -5.15
N PRO A 28 2.85 13.23 -4.72
CA PRO A 28 1.82 13.70 -5.66
C PRO A 28 2.38 14.83 -6.53
N VAL A 29 2.21 14.72 -7.86
CA VAL A 29 2.69 15.71 -8.83
C VAL A 29 1.54 16.46 -9.48
N ILE A 30 0.56 15.74 -10.01
CA ILE A 30 -0.64 16.29 -10.63
C ILE A 30 -1.87 15.63 -10.01
N SER A 31 -2.85 16.43 -9.64
CA SER A 31 -4.15 15.97 -9.13
C SER A 31 -5.29 16.42 -10.04
N ALA A 32 -6.50 15.94 -9.74
CA ALA A 32 -7.72 16.26 -10.49
C ALA A 32 -7.66 15.86 -11.98
N LEU A 33 -7.02 14.73 -12.27
CA LEU A 33 -7.10 14.04 -13.55
C LEU A 33 -8.40 13.22 -13.62
N ALA A 34 -8.98 13.08 -14.80
CA ALA A 34 -10.19 12.28 -15.01
C ALA A 34 -9.82 10.82 -15.35
N SER A 35 -9.89 9.91 -14.37
CA SER A 35 -9.60 8.48 -14.55
C SER A 35 -8.34 8.23 -15.38
N PRO A 36 -7.16 8.67 -14.92
CA PRO A 36 -5.94 8.57 -15.72
C PRO A 36 -5.47 7.11 -15.77
N ILE A 37 -5.03 6.65 -16.93
CA ILE A 37 -4.75 5.22 -17.18
C ILE A 37 -3.42 4.96 -17.90
N LEU A 38 -2.66 5.98 -18.28
CA LEU A 38 -1.32 5.84 -18.85
C LEU A 38 -0.59 7.17 -18.70
N ALA A 39 0.69 7.14 -18.36
CA ALA A 39 1.58 8.27 -18.58
C ALA A 39 2.83 7.81 -19.33
N THR A 40 3.24 8.54 -20.36
CA THR A 40 4.40 8.18 -21.18
C THR A 40 5.09 9.41 -21.73
N SER A 41 6.36 9.28 -22.09
CA SER A 41 7.10 10.33 -22.75
C SER A 41 7.17 10.13 -24.26
N ALA A 42 7.33 11.24 -24.98
CA ALA A 42 7.58 11.23 -26.41
C ALA A 42 9.03 10.87 -26.80
N ARG A 43 9.95 10.84 -25.82
CA ARG A 43 11.39 10.56 -26.03
C ARG A 43 12.00 11.46 -27.10
N ASP A 44 11.59 12.73 -27.13
CA ASP A 44 12.06 13.76 -28.05
C ASP A 44 13.11 14.69 -27.41
N GLY A 45 13.52 14.40 -26.17
CA GLY A 45 14.49 15.18 -25.41
C GLY A 45 13.87 16.38 -24.68
N SER A 46 12.56 16.56 -24.78
CA SER A 46 11.87 17.68 -24.13
C SER A 46 11.52 17.40 -22.67
N ASN A 47 11.69 16.16 -22.20
CA ASN A 47 11.25 15.66 -20.88
C ASN A 47 9.76 15.86 -20.59
N ARG A 48 8.92 15.97 -21.64
CA ARG A 48 7.47 16.07 -21.46
C ARG A 48 6.89 14.71 -21.09
N LEU A 49 5.83 14.75 -20.28
CA LEU A 49 5.05 13.57 -19.91
C LEU A 49 3.61 13.77 -20.37
N PHE A 50 3.08 12.81 -21.10
CA PHE A 50 1.73 12.80 -21.64
C PHE A 50 0.89 11.81 -20.86
N ILE A 51 -0.25 12.27 -20.35
CA ILE A 51 -1.13 11.53 -19.46
C ILE A 51 -2.44 11.27 -20.20
N VAL A 52 -2.82 10.01 -20.33
CA VAL A 52 -4.07 9.58 -20.94
C VAL A 52 -5.16 9.50 -19.88
N GLU A 53 -6.23 10.26 -20.09
CA GLU A 53 -7.48 10.22 -19.33
C GLU A 53 -8.48 9.34 -20.09
N GLN A 54 -8.97 8.28 -19.45
CA GLN A 54 -9.87 7.29 -20.07
C GLN A 54 -11.08 7.91 -20.80
N PRO A 55 -11.70 9.01 -20.32
CA PRO A 55 -12.82 9.66 -21.00
C PRO A 55 -12.50 10.27 -22.37
N GLY A 56 -11.22 10.35 -22.77
CA GLY A 56 -10.84 10.74 -24.14
C GLY A 56 -9.88 11.91 -24.24
N ARG A 57 -9.18 12.29 -23.17
CA ARG A 57 -8.21 13.40 -23.23
C ARG A 57 -6.80 12.89 -23.07
N ILE A 58 -5.89 13.52 -23.79
CA ILE A 58 -4.46 13.45 -23.51
C ILE A 58 -4.06 14.79 -22.92
N ARG A 59 -3.49 14.77 -21.73
CA ARG A 59 -2.93 15.96 -21.08
C ARG A 59 -1.41 15.92 -21.19
N VAL A 60 -0.77 17.08 -21.31
CA VAL A 60 0.69 17.18 -21.32
C VAL A 60 1.17 17.97 -20.12
N MET A 61 2.13 17.38 -19.41
CA MET A 61 2.94 18.01 -18.38
C MET A 61 4.23 18.48 -19.05
N ALA A 62 4.45 19.80 -19.06
CA ALA A 62 5.51 20.43 -19.86
C ALA A 62 6.94 20.06 -19.43
N SER A 63 7.13 19.58 -18.19
CA SER A 63 8.39 19.06 -17.66
C SER A 63 8.12 18.16 -16.45
N PRO A 64 9.07 17.32 -16.00
CA PRO A 64 8.88 16.45 -14.84
C PRO A 64 8.60 17.21 -13.54
N THR A 65 8.96 18.49 -13.46
CA THR A 65 8.75 19.40 -12.32
C THR A 65 7.51 20.27 -12.43
N ALA A 66 6.78 20.23 -13.55
CA ALA A 66 5.57 21.03 -13.71
C ALA A 66 4.47 20.52 -12.75
N THR A 67 3.70 21.46 -12.20
CA THR A 67 2.59 21.18 -11.26
C THR A 67 1.22 21.31 -11.91
N THR A 68 1.19 21.60 -13.21
CA THR A 68 -0.04 21.75 -14.00
C THR A 68 0.14 21.08 -15.37
N THR A 69 -0.99 20.87 -16.06
CA THR A 69 -1.05 20.24 -17.37
C THR A 69 -2.00 20.98 -18.30
N THR A 70 -1.71 20.97 -19.61
CA THR A 70 -2.63 21.45 -20.66
C THR A 70 -3.23 20.27 -21.43
N VAL A 71 -4.35 20.49 -22.13
CA VAL A 71 -4.91 19.47 -23.03
C VAL A 71 -4.07 19.43 -24.30
N PHE A 72 -3.50 18.28 -24.60
CA PHE A 72 -2.76 17.99 -25.83
C PHE A 72 -3.72 17.58 -26.95
N LEU A 73 -4.66 16.67 -26.67
CA LEU A 73 -5.67 16.19 -27.60
C LEU A 73 -6.98 15.92 -26.84
N ASP A 74 -8.12 16.29 -27.42
CA ASP A 74 -9.46 15.96 -26.90
C ASP A 74 -10.23 15.14 -27.95
N LEU A 75 -10.43 13.86 -27.63
CA LEU A 75 -11.19 12.90 -28.43
C LEU A 75 -12.55 12.56 -27.80
N THR A 76 -13.00 13.25 -26.75
CA THR A 76 -14.20 12.87 -25.98
C THR A 76 -15.44 12.57 -26.83
N ALA A 77 -15.63 13.26 -27.95
CA ALA A 77 -16.73 13.01 -28.90
C ALA A 77 -16.61 11.71 -29.73
N LYS A 78 -15.42 11.09 -29.78
CA LYS A 78 -15.09 9.85 -30.51
C LYS A 78 -14.93 8.63 -29.61
N ILE A 79 -15.23 8.74 -28.31
CA ILE A 79 -14.95 7.67 -27.34
C ILE A 79 -16.26 7.06 -26.83
N SER A 80 -16.39 5.74 -26.94
CA SER A 80 -17.26 4.98 -26.04
C SER A 80 -16.47 4.81 -24.74
N CYS A 81 -16.93 5.43 -23.66
CA CYS A 81 -16.22 5.38 -22.39
C CYS A 81 -16.83 4.41 -21.41
N CYS A 82 -15.88 3.92 -20.61
CA CYS A 82 -15.95 3.56 -19.21
C CYS A 82 -16.13 2.06 -19.03
N GLY A 83 -15.85 1.57 -17.81
CA GLY A 83 -15.47 0.16 -17.65
C GLY A 83 -14.09 -0.04 -18.25
N GLU A 84 -13.95 -1.01 -19.17
CA GLU A 84 -12.70 -1.27 -19.89
C GLU A 84 -12.60 -0.54 -21.24
N ARG A 85 -13.63 0.24 -21.60
CA ARG A 85 -13.67 1.07 -22.80
C ARG A 85 -13.14 2.48 -22.52
N GLY A 86 -12.62 3.14 -23.55
CA GLY A 86 -12.16 4.52 -23.45
C GLY A 86 -11.10 4.87 -24.49
N LEU A 87 -10.36 5.94 -24.22
CA LEU A 87 -9.03 6.15 -24.79
C LEU A 87 -8.04 5.35 -23.94
N LEU A 88 -7.45 4.31 -24.51
CA LEU A 88 -6.76 3.25 -23.76
C LEU A 88 -5.24 3.22 -23.95
N GLY A 89 -4.72 3.76 -25.06
CA GLY A 89 -3.29 3.72 -25.38
C GLY A 89 -2.79 4.96 -26.11
N LEU A 90 -1.50 5.24 -25.92
CA LEU A 90 -0.75 6.31 -26.57
C LEU A 90 0.68 5.83 -26.84
N ALA A 91 1.14 5.95 -28.08
CA ALA A 91 2.52 5.70 -28.46
C ALA A 91 3.05 6.83 -29.36
N PHE A 92 4.26 7.29 -29.10
CA PHE A 92 4.95 8.24 -29.99
C PHE A 92 5.82 7.48 -30.98
N HIS A 93 5.85 7.93 -32.24
CA HIS A 93 6.74 7.35 -33.24
C HIS A 93 8.21 7.46 -32.77
N PRO A 94 9.10 6.49 -33.05
CA PRO A 94 10.53 6.58 -32.69
C PRO A 94 11.25 7.81 -33.29
N GLN A 95 10.65 8.44 -34.30
CA GLN A 95 11.11 9.68 -34.95
C GLN A 95 10.17 10.87 -34.67
N TYR A 96 9.41 10.86 -33.57
CA TYR A 96 8.44 11.89 -33.24
C TYR A 96 9.02 13.31 -33.25
N ALA A 97 10.26 13.48 -32.79
CA ALA A 97 10.97 14.76 -32.80
C ALA A 97 11.04 15.42 -34.19
N THR A 98 11.01 14.62 -35.27
CA THR A 98 11.10 15.12 -36.65
C THR A 98 9.77 15.01 -37.39
N ASN A 99 9.03 13.90 -37.21
CA ASN A 99 7.83 13.64 -37.98
C ASN A 99 6.52 14.02 -37.27
N ARG A 100 6.57 14.35 -35.97
CA ARG A 100 5.42 14.73 -35.12
C ARG A 100 4.34 13.66 -34.97
N LYS A 101 4.60 12.42 -35.41
CA LYS A 101 3.60 11.33 -35.44
C LYS A 101 3.44 10.65 -34.09
N PHE A 102 2.19 10.49 -33.67
CA PHE A 102 1.83 9.67 -32.53
C PHE A 102 0.57 8.87 -32.84
N TYR A 103 0.32 7.85 -32.04
CA TYR A 103 -0.72 6.86 -32.26
C TYR A 103 -1.54 6.70 -31.00
N VAL A 104 -2.83 6.48 -31.17
CA VAL A 104 -3.77 6.23 -30.08
C VAL A 104 -4.52 4.94 -30.32
N ASN A 105 -4.94 4.32 -29.21
CA ASN A 105 -5.87 3.19 -29.21
C ASN A 105 -7.10 3.56 -28.39
N TYR A 106 -8.28 3.47 -28.99
CA TYR A 106 -9.54 3.77 -28.31
C TYR A 106 -10.71 2.92 -28.79
N THR A 107 -11.79 2.88 -28.01
CA THR A 107 -13.07 2.26 -28.40
C THR A 107 -14.05 3.32 -28.88
N ARG A 108 -14.61 3.15 -30.09
CA ARG A 108 -15.52 4.14 -30.69
C ARG A 108 -16.98 3.99 -30.20
N PRO A 109 -17.84 5.01 -30.35
CA PRO A 109 -19.25 4.95 -29.97
C PRO A 109 -20.04 3.89 -30.74
N PHE A 110 -21.22 3.55 -30.21
CA PHE A 110 -22.21 2.61 -30.76
C PHE A 110 -21.82 1.12 -30.71
N ASP A 111 -20.71 0.72 -31.32
CA ASP A 111 -20.29 -0.69 -31.39
C ASP A 111 -19.17 -1.04 -30.41
N GLY A 112 -18.40 -0.05 -29.93
CA GLY A 112 -17.25 -0.30 -29.06
C GLY A 112 -16.05 -0.91 -29.78
N THR A 113 -16.05 -0.92 -31.13
CA THR A 113 -14.92 -1.38 -31.94
C THR A 113 -13.65 -0.64 -31.52
N THR A 114 -12.57 -1.40 -31.34
CA THR A 114 -11.24 -0.86 -31.06
C THR A 114 -10.69 -0.22 -32.33
N VAL A 115 -10.12 0.97 -32.19
CA VAL A 115 -9.54 1.78 -33.26
C VAL A 115 -8.11 2.13 -32.89
N VAL A 116 -7.17 1.81 -33.77
CA VAL A 116 -5.80 2.32 -33.74
C VAL A 116 -5.65 3.37 -34.83
N ALA A 117 -5.25 4.59 -34.44
CA ALA A 117 -5.19 5.74 -35.33
C ALA A 117 -3.89 6.54 -35.17
N GLU A 118 -3.39 7.08 -36.27
CA GLU A 118 -2.27 8.03 -36.35
C GLU A 118 -2.79 9.47 -36.29
N TYR A 119 -2.06 10.32 -35.55
CA TYR A 119 -2.26 11.75 -35.43
C TYR A 119 -0.91 12.49 -35.52
N LEU A 120 -0.96 13.80 -35.73
CA LEU A 120 0.21 14.68 -35.74
C LEU A 120 0.15 15.68 -34.58
N ALA A 121 1.27 15.91 -33.91
CA ALA A 121 1.41 17.07 -33.04
C ALA A 121 1.45 18.35 -33.89
N SER A 122 0.90 19.46 -33.41
CA SER A 122 0.84 20.72 -34.15
C SER A 122 2.23 21.23 -34.51
N ALA A 123 2.37 21.78 -35.72
CA ALA A 123 3.63 22.37 -36.18
C ALA A 123 3.97 23.68 -35.43
N GLY A 124 2.95 24.38 -34.92
CA GLY A 124 3.11 25.68 -34.27
C GLY A 124 3.19 25.62 -32.74
N ASN A 125 2.68 24.55 -32.13
CA ASN A 125 2.72 24.36 -30.68
C ASN A 125 2.90 22.87 -30.35
N PRO A 126 4.08 22.44 -29.84
CA PRO A 126 4.33 21.03 -29.57
C PRO A 126 3.43 20.46 -28.46
N ASN A 127 2.79 21.31 -27.64
CA ASN A 127 1.88 20.92 -26.57
C ASN A 127 0.41 20.80 -27.03
N VAL A 128 0.14 20.83 -28.33
CA VAL A 128 -1.18 20.65 -28.94
C VAL A 128 -1.08 19.67 -30.10
N ALA A 129 -2.08 18.82 -30.30
CA ALA A 129 -2.21 17.95 -31.46
C ALA A 129 -3.16 18.52 -32.52
N ASP A 130 -2.91 18.16 -33.77
CA ASP A 130 -3.86 18.34 -34.86
C ASP A 130 -5.02 17.34 -34.70
N THR A 131 -6.22 17.69 -35.17
CA THR A 131 -7.44 16.86 -35.01
C THR A 131 -7.69 15.89 -36.16
N ALA A 132 -6.94 16.02 -37.26
CA ALA A 132 -7.01 15.12 -38.40
C ALA A 132 -6.42 13.76 -38.03
N GLU A 133 -7.16 12.69 -38.34
CA GLU A 133 -6.77 11.32 -38.02
C GLU A 133 -6.55 10.50 -39.29
N ARG A 134 -5.65 9.52 -39.20
CA ARG A 134 -5.54 8.41 -40.16
C ARG A 134 -5.81 7.10 -39.42
N LEU A 135 -6.91 6.45 -39.77
CA LEU A 135 -7.26 5.13 -39.23
C LEU A 135 -6.29 4.09 -39.76
N LEU A 136 -5.71 3.28 -38.87
CA LEU A 136 -4.78 2.22 -39.25
C LEU A 136 -5.45 0.85 -39.16
N LEU A 137 -6.01 0.52 -38.00
CA LEU A 137 -6.58 -0.78 -37.71
C LEU A 137 -7.87 -0.62 -36.91
N THR A 138 -8.87 -1.41 -37.27
CA THR A 138 -10.11 -1.56 -36.49
C THR A 138 -10.33 -3.02 -36.14
N VAL A 139 -10.66 -3.30 -34.89
CA VAL A 139 -10.92 -4.66 -34.40
C VAL A 139 -12.27 -4.66 -33.69
N ASP A 140 -13.22 -5.44 -34.21
CA ASP A 140 -14.55 -5.54 -33.62
C ASP A 140 -14.50 -6.20 -32.25
N GLN A 141 -15.21 -5.60 -31.30
CA GLN A 141 -15.25 -6.03 -29.91
C GLN A 141 -16.60 -6.69 -29.61
N PRO A 142 -16.65 -8.03 -29.47
CA PRO A 142 -17.90 -8.76 -29.26
C PRO A 142 -18.55 -8.48 -27.90
N PHE A 143 -17.77 -8.08 -26.89
CA PHE A 143 -18.25 -7.71 -25.55
C PHE A 143 -17.63 -6.38 -25.08
N PRO A 144 -18.17 -5.73 -24.02
CA PRO A 144 -17.68 -4.44 -23.57
C PRO A 144 -16.43 -4.50 -22.67
N ASN A 145 -15.85 -5.69 -22.46
CA ASN A 145 -14.69 -5.93 -21.63
C ASN A 145 -13.59 -6.69 -22.40
N HIS A 146 -12.41 -6.78 -21.80
CA HIS A 146 -11.17 -7.32 -22.34
C HIS A 146 -10.73 -6.65 -23.64
N ASN A 147 -10.74 -5.32 -23.62
CA ASN A 147 -10.34 -4.52 -24.78
C ASN A 147 -8.81 -4.36 -24.89
N GLY A 148 -8.05 -4.68 -23.83
CA GLY A 148 -6.61 -4.40 -23.74
C GLY A 148 -6.33 -2.91 -23.89
N GLY A 149 -5.55 -2.55 -24.91
CA GLY A 149 -5.51 -1.18 -25.40
C GLY A 149 -4.16 -0.47 -25.27
N MET A 150 -3.19 -1.05 -24.55
CA MET A 150 -1.82 -0.56 -24.57
C MET A 150 -1.20 -0.74 -25.96
N ILE A 151 -0.49 0.29 -26.41
CA ILE A 151 0.29 0.31 -27.66
C ILE A 151 1.66 0.93 -27.38
N ALA A 152 2.71 0.45 -28.04
CA ALA A 152 4.06 1.00 -27.95
C ALA A 152 4.91 0.56 -29.14
N PHE A 153 6.01 1.28 -29.39
CA PHE A 153 6.99 0.87 -30.39
C PHE A 153 8.04 -0.06 -29.77
N GLY A 154 8.35 -1.14 -30.50
CA GLY A 154 9.52 -1.96 -30.22
C GLY A 154 10.81 -1.28 -30.68
N GLN A 155 11.95 -1.80 -30.22
CA GLN A 155 13.27 -1.32 -30.67
C GLN A 155 13.52 -1.60 -32.17
N ASP A 156 12.73 -2.50 -32.75
CA ASP A 156 12.70 -2.81 -34.18
C ASP A 156 11.94 -1.77 -35.01
N GLY A 157 11.31 -0.77 -34.38
CA GLY A 157 10.62 0.32 -35.06
C GLY A 157 9.18 0.02 -35.47
N PHE A 158 8.63 -1.14 -35.08
CA PHE A 158 7.24 -1.51 -35.37
C PHE A 158 6.30 -1.16 -34.22
N LEU A 159 5.02 -0.94 -34.54
CA LEU A 159 3.98 -0.68 -33.55
C LEU A 159 3.41 -1.99 -33.05
N TYR A 160 3.51 -2.21 -31.73
CA TYR A 160 2.93 -3.35 -31.03
C TYR A 160 1.59 -2.95 -30.40
N ILE A 161 0.62 -3.86 -30.45
CA ILE A 161 -0.76 -3.63 -30.01
C ILE A 161 -1.23 -4.82 -29.19
N GLY A 162 -1.49 -4.62 -27.90
CA GLY A 162 -2.00 -5.66 -27.01
C GLY A 162 -3.53 -5.71 -27.05
N MET A 163 -4.09 -6.82 -27.51
CA MET A 163 -5.52 -7.06 -27.62
C MET A 163 -5.97 -8.14 -26.64
N GLY A 164 -6.95 -7.83 -25.80
CA GLY A 164 -7.65 -8.85 -25.04
C GLY A 164 -8.51 -9.73 -25.95
N ASP A 165 -9.02 -10.83 -25.40
CA ASP A 165 -9.82 -11.84 -26.08
C ASP A 165 -11.20 -11.32 -26.53
N GLY A 166 -11.54 -10.07 -26.20
CA GLY A 166 -12.79 -9.41 -26.55
C GLY A 166 -13.95 -9.74 -25.62
N GLY A 167 -13.69 -10.36 -24.47
CA GLY A 167 -14.58 -10.34 -23.32
C GLY A 167 -15.48 -11.56 -23.15
N ASP A 168 -16.37 -11.46 -22.17
CA ASP A 168 -17.14 -12.55 -21.57
C ASP A 168 -16.28 -13.63 -20.88
N GLY A 169 -16.93 -14.44 -20.05
CA GLY A 169 -16.25 -15.46 -19.26
C GLY A 169 -15.66 -16.57 -20.14
N ASN A 170 -14.40 -16.90 -19.88
CA ASN A 170 -13.69 -18.01 -20.52
C ASN A 170 -13.52 -17.89 -22.04
N ASP A 171 -13.56 -16.71 -22.68
CA ASP A 171 -13.39 -16.57 -24.13
C ASP A 171 -14.28 -17.53 -24.97
N PRO A 172 -15.60 -17.31 -25.01
CA PRO A 172 -16.55 -18.26 -25.62
C PRO A 172 -16.27 -18.55 -27.10
N GLY A 173 -15.58 -17.65 -27.81
CA GLY A 173 -15.20 -17.82 -29.22
C GLY A 173 -13.85 -18.51 -29.46
N ASN A 174 -13.14 -18.91 -28.39
CA ASN A 174 -11.76 -19.43 -28.48
C ASN A 174 -10.84 -18.48 -29.31
N ARG A 175 -11.08 -17.18 -29.19
CA ARG A 175 -10.43 -16.15 -29.98
C ARG A 175 -8.95 -16.08 -29.65
N ALA A 176 -8.56 -16.27 -28.40
CA ALA A 176 -7.17 -16.20 -27.96
C ALA A 176 -6.26 -17.26 -28.65
N GLN A 177 -6.79 -18.46 -28.91
CA GLN A 177 -6.08 -19.53 -29.64
C GLN A 177 -6.31 -19.49 -31.16
N ASN A 178 -7.41 -18.89 -31.62
CA ASN A 178 -7.73 -18.83 -33.05
C ASN A 178 -6.89 -17.74 -33.75
N ILE A 179 -6.08 -18.16 -34.74
CA ILE A 179 -5.18 -17.28 -35.51
C ILE A 179 -5.88 -16.53 -36.65
N GLU A 180 -7.15 -16.83 -36.93
CA GLU A 180 -7.98 -16.07 -37.88
C GLU A 180 -8.52 -14.76 -37.27
N ASN A 181 -8.35 -14.59 -35.94
CA ASN A 181 -8.82 -13.44 -35.16
C ASN A 181 -7.66 -12.64 -34.57
N LEU A 182 -7.87 -11.34 -34.43
CA LEU A 182 -6.92 -10.40 -33.82
C LEU A 182 -7.06 -10.25 -32.30
N LEU A 183 -8.06 -10.89 -31.70
CA LEU A 183 -8.35 -10.84 -30.26
C LEU A 183 -7.56 -11.89 -29.47
N GLY A 184 -7.15 -11.54 -28.26
CA GLY A 184 -6.32 -12.37 -27.36
C GLY A 184 -4.91 -12.56 -27.90
N LYS A 185 -4.31 -11.47 -28.40
CA LYS A 185 -3.05 -11.44 -29.16
C LYS A 185 -2.17 -10.28 -28.74
N MET A 186 -0.87 -10.46 -28.92
CA MET A 186 0.03 -9.35 -29.19
C MET A 186 0.14 -9.21 -30.72
N LEU A 187 -0.16 -8.04 -31.26
CA LEU A 187 -0.03 -7.73 -32.68
C LEU A 187 1.22 -6.87 -32.93
N ARG A 188 1.75 -6.88 -34.16
CA ARG A 188 2.91 -6.09 -34.59
C ARG A 188 2.76 -5.67 -36.06
N ILE A 189 2.73 -4.36 -36.31
CA ILE A 189 2.50 -3.77 -37.64
C ILE A 189 3.54 -2.71 -38.01
N ASP A 190 3.75 -2.49 -39.30
CA ASP A 190 4.59 -1.43 -39.85
C ASP A 190 3.76 -0.22 -40.29
N VAL A 191 3.83 0.87 -39.53
CA VAL A 191 3.09 2.10 -39.78
C VAL A 191 3.77 3.05 -40.77
N ASN A 192 5.03 2.77 -41.13
CA ASN A 192 5.81 3.59 -42.06
C ASN A 192 5.55 3.23 -43.52
N ASN A 193 5.05 2.01 -43.77
CA ASN A 193 4.70 1.52 -45.09
C ASN A 193 3.23 1.14 -45.16
N LYS A 194 2.74 0.85 -46.37
CA LYS A 194 1.38 0.36 -46.62
C LYS A 194 1.43 -0.90 -47.47
N ALA A 195 0.69 -1.93 -47.07
CA ALA A 195 0.38 -3.07 -47.93
C ALA A 195 -0.90 -2.81 -48.73
N THR A 196 -1.13 -3.57 -49.80
CA THR A 196 -2.33 -3.44 -50.63
C THR A 196 -3.59 -3.61 -49.79
N GLY A 197 -4.45 -2.60 -49.79
CA GLY A 197 -5.73 -2.62 -49.05
C GLY A 197 -5.62 -2.32 -47.56
N LEU A 198 -4.42 -2.04 -47.04
CA LEU A 198 -4.17 -1.71 -45.64
C LEU A 198 -3.53 -0.32 -45.51
N GLU A 199 -3.83 0.35 -44.41
CA GLU A 199 -3.21 1.62 -44.04
C GLU A 199 -1.88 1.43 -43.30
N TYR A 200 -1.34 0.21 -43.28
CA TYR A 200 -0.07 -0.18 -42.69
C TYR A 200 0.49 -1.37 -43.49
N ALA A 201 1.73 -1.76 -43.25
CA ALA A 201 2.33 -2.98 -43.81
C ALA A 201 2.55 -4.04 -42.72
N ILE A 202 2.80 -5.27 -43.16
CA ILE A 202 3.11 -6.41 -42.28
C ILE A 202 4.63 -6.58 -42.23
N PRO A 203 5.26 -6.59 -41.04
CA PRO A 203 6.66 -7.01 -40.91
C PRO A 203 6.85 -8.42 -41.48
N THR A 204 7.80 -8.58 -42.40
CA THR A 204 8.00 -9.85 -43.13
C THR A 204 8.42 -11.01 -42.22
N ASP A 205 8.93 -10.68 -41.03
CA ASP A 205 9.27 -11.62 -39.98
C ASP A 205 8.14 -11.80 -38.96
N ASN A 206 6.90 -11.39 -39.19
CA ASN A 206 5.83 -11.85 -38.31
C ASN A 206 5.68 -13.39 -38.39
N PRO A 207 5.42 -14.09 -37.26
CA PRO A 207 5.46 -15.56 -37.22
C PRO A 207 4.36 -16.25 -38.02
N PHE A 208 3.28 -15.54 -38.38
CA PHE A 208 2.16 -16.08 -39.15
C PHE A 208 2.15 -15.65 -40.62
N VAL A 209 3.16 -14.91 -41.09
CA VAL A 209 3.28 -14.59 -42.52
C VAL A 209 3.35 -15.88 -43.33
N ASN A 210 2.52 -15.97 -44.38
CA ASN A 210 2.33 -17.15 -45.23
C ASN A 210 1.68 -18.36 -44.53
N VAL A 211 1.09 -18.15 -43.35
CA VAL A 211 0.20 -19.12 -42.70
C VAL A 211 -1.23 -18.64 -42.92
N ALA A 212 -2.16 -19.54 -43.23
CA ALA A 212 -3.58 -19.17 -43.29
C ALA A 212 -4.00 -18.62 -41.91
N GLY A 213 -4.36 -17.34 -41.85
CA GLY A 213 -4.60 -16.60 -40.62
C GLY A 213 -4.33 -15.11 -40.77
N ARG A 214 -4.17 -14.43 -39.62
CA ARG A 214 -3.85 -13.00 -39.54
C ARG A 214 -2.35 -12.77 -39.42
N ASP A 215 -1.78 -12.11 -40.43
CA ASP A 215 -0.35 -11.81 -40.52
C ASP A 215 0.12 -10.77 -39.49
N GLU A 216 -0.79 -10.03 -38.87
CA GLU A 216 -0.52 -9.03 -37.83
C GLU A 216 -0.06 -9.67 -36.50
N ILE A 217 -0.33 -10.96 -36.30
CA ILE A 217 -0.10 -11.63 -35.02
C ILE A 217 1.40 -11.80 -34.75
N TYR A 218 1.84 -11.29 -33.60
CA TYR A 218 3.17 -11.51 -33.04
C TYR A 218 3.19 -12.65 -32.01
N ALA A 219 2.14 -12.76 -31.19
CA ALA A 219 1.99 -13.84 -30.22
C ALA A 219 0.51 -14.12 -29.89
N THR A 220 0.21 -15.32 -29.39
CA THR A 220 -1.16 -15.79 -29.13
C THR A 220 -1.38 -16.18 -27.66
N GLY A 221 -2.63 -16.46 -27.31
CA GLY A 221 -2.96 -17.04 -26.02
C GLY A 221 -2.94 -16.07 -24.85
N LEU A 222 -3.26 -14.80 -25.09
CA LEU A 222 -3.43 -13.79 -24.05
C LEU A 222 -4.91 -13.58 -23.72
N ARG A 223 -5.24 -13.20 -22.49
CA ARG A 223 -6.62 -12.95 -22.04
C ARG A 223 -7.00 -11.48 -22.14
N ASN A 224 -6.34 -10.63 -21.38
CA ASN A 224 -6.53 -9.19 -21.36
C ASN A 224 -5.21 -8.48 -20.94
N PRO A 225 -4.24 -8.35 -21.86
CA PRO A 225 -2.97 -7.69 -21.58
C PRO A 225 -3.18 -6.17 -21.39
N TRP A 226 -3.39 -5.73 -20.15
CA TRP A 226 -3.82 -4.36 -19.82
C TRP A 226 -2.69 -3.32 -19.97
N ARG A 227 -1.60 -3.47 -19.20
CA ARG A 227 -0.34 -2.73 -19.43
C ARG A 227 0.81 -3.68 -19.61
N TRP A 228 1.66 -3.27 -20.55
CA TRP A 228 2.86 -3.95 -20.93
C TRP A 228 3.89 -2.90 -21.36
N SER A 229 5.17 -3.24 -21.28
CA SER A 229 6.24 -2.33 -21.67
C SER A 229 7.44 -3.11 -22.19
N PHE A 230 8.21 -2.46 -23.06
CA PHE A 230 9.53 -2.94 -23.41
C PHE A 230 10.53 -2.50 -22.35
N ASP A 231 11.39 -3.42 -21.90
CA ASP A 231 12.63 -3.02 -21.26
C ASP A 231 13.46 -2.19 -22.25
N ARG A 232 13.61 -0.91 -21.95
CA ARG A 232 14.36 0.04 -22.80
C ARG A 232 15.81 -0.38 -23.04
N GLN A 233 16.39 -1.25 -22.19
CA GLN A 233 17.76 -1.73 -22.36
C GLN A 233 17.83 -3.02 -23.19
N THR A 234 17.00 -4.03 -22.90
CA THR A 234 17.12 -5.35 -23.53
C THR A 234 16.14 -5.59 -24.69
N GLY A 235 15.05 -4.82 -24.75
CA GLY A 235 13.97 -5.02 -25.72
C GLY A 235 13.01 -6.16 -25.34
N ASP A 236 13.14 -6.73 -24.13
CA ASP A 236 12.20 -7.73 -23.63
C ASP A 236 10.82 -7.10 -23.39
N LEU A 237 9.76 -7.76 -23.85
CA LEU A 237 8.38 -7.29 -23.73
C LEU A 237 7.71 -7.90 -22.49
N PHE A 238 7.54 -7.12 -21.43
CA PHE A 238 6.86 -7.55 -20.21
C PHE A 238 5.38 -7.18 -20.27
N ALA A 239 4.48 -8.08 -19.87
CA ALA A 239 3.05 -7.82 -19.85
C ALA A 239 2.43 -8.27 -18.52
N GLY A 240 1.49 -7.49 -17.99
CA GLY A 240 0.50 -8.00 -17.05
C GLY A 240 -0.73 -8.46 -17.83
N ASP A 241 -1.07 -9.74 -17.72
CA ASP A 241 -2.25 -10.33 -18.35
C ASP A 241 -3.30 -10.64 -17.28
N VAL A 242 -4.48 -10.02 -17.41
CA VAL A 242 -5.51 -10.12 -16.37
C VAL A 242 -6.23 -11.46 -16.49
N GLY A 243 -6.26 -12.21 -15.38
CA GLY A 243 -6.86 -13.54 -15.32
C GLY A 243 -8.38 -13.57 -15.22
N GLN A 244 -8.95 -14.78 -15.30
CA GLN A 244 -10.39 -15.03 -15.32
C GLN A 244 -11.04 -14.97 -13.95
N GLY A 245 -10.37 -15.50 -12.93
CA GLY A 245 -10.93 -15.62 -11.59
C GLY A 245 -10.05 -16.36 -10.59
N ALA A 246 -8.98 -17.02 -11.05
CA ALA A 246 -8.10 -17.81 -10.19
C ALA A 246 -6.75 -17.13 -9.95
N VAL A 247 -6.09 -16.67 -11.01
CA VAL A 247 -4.72 -16.15 -10.94
C VAL A 247 -4.52 -14.95 -11.83
N GLU A 248 -3.68 -14.03 -11.39
CA GLU A 248 -3.12 -12.94 -12.18
C GLU A 248 -1.69 -13.30 -12.60
N GLU A 249 -1.24 -12.81 -13.75
CA GLU A 249 0.05 -13.21 -14.32
C GLU A 249 0.88 -12.08 -14.91
N ILE A 250 2.21 -12.27 -14.86
CA ILE A 250 3.21 -11.46 -15.56
C ILE A 250 3.95 -12.35 -16.55
N ASP A 251 3.99 -11.93 -17.81
CA ASP A 251 4.64 -12.64 -18.90
C ASP A 251 5.82 -11.86 -19.48
N ILE A 252 6.74 -12.59 -20.11
CA ILE A 252 7.68 -12.02 -21.07
C ILE A 252 7.30 -12.52 -22.47
N ILE A 253 6.71 -11.64 -23.27
CA ILE A 253 6.16 -11.97 -24.57
C ILE A 253 7.25 -12.07 -25.63
N ARG A 254 7.38 -13.26 -26.22
CA ARG A 254 8.26 -13.64 -27.33
C ARG A 254 7.49 -13.85 -28.63
N ARG A 255 8.17 -13.57 -29.74
CA ARG A 255 7.70 -13.79 -31.11
C ARG A 255 7.27 -15.25 -31.30
N GLY A 256 6.05 -15.45 -31.78
CA GLY A 256 5.45 -16.77 -32.01
C GLY A 256 5.06 -17.53 -30.74
N GLY A 257 5.22 -16.94 -29.56
CA GLY A 257 4.84 -17.55 -28.30
C GLY A 257 3.33 -17.72 -28.15
N ASN A 258 2.92 -18.74 -27.39
CA ASN A 258 1.54 -18.99 -27.00
C ASN A 258 1.46 -19.05 -25.47
N TYR A 259 0.79 -18.09 -24.85
CA TYR A 259 0.67 -17.97 -23.37
C TYR A 259 -0.50 -18.77 -22.79
N GLY A 260 -1.12 -19.61 -23.62
CA GLY A 260 -1.99 -20.67 -23.14
C GLY A 260 -3.45 -20.30 -22.94
N TRP A 261 -3.84 -19.02 -22.77
CA TRP A 261 -5.25 -18.69 -22.63
C TRP A 261 -6.03 -19.08 -23.91
N ARG A 262 -7.16 -19.79 -23.85
CA ARG A 262 -7.97 -20.20 -22.68
C ARG A 262 -7.72 -21.62 -22.17
N VAL A 263 -6.71 -22.33 -22.67
CA VAL A 263 -6.32 -23.68 -22.23
C VAL A 263 -5.73 -23.66 -20.82
N LEU A 264 -4.96 -22.61 -20.52
CA LEU A 264 -4.41 -22.32 -19.21
C LEU A 264 -4.88 -20.95 -18.71
N GLU A 265 -4.99 -20.80 -17.39
CA GLU A 265 -5.05 -19.52 -16.68
C GLU A 265 -3.83 -19.51 -15.74
N GLY A 266 -2.77 -18.76 -16.07
CA GLY A 266 -1.45 -18.99 -15.50
C GLY A 266 -0.96 -20.40 -15.79
N THR A 267 -0.54 -21.12 -14.76
CA THR A 267 -0.16 -22.53 -14.85
C THR A 267 -1.34 -23.49 -14.65
N ARG A 268 -2.56 -22.97 -14.43
CA ARG A 268 -3.73 -23.78 -14.09
C ARG A 268 -4.46 -24.25 -15.34
N CYS A 269 -4.66 -25.55 -15.42
CA CYS A 269 -5.49 -26.15 -16.48
C CYS A 269 -6.96 -25.75 -16.32
N THR A 270 -7.54 -25.18 -17.38
CA THR A 270 -8.96 -24.82 -17.41
C THR A 270 -9.84 -25.97 -17.93
N ASN A 271 -9.23 -26.95 -18.62
CA ASN A 271 -9.91 -27.96 -19.44
C ASN A 271 -10.79 -27.36 -20.55
N LEU A 272 -10.44 -26.17 -21.03
CA LEU A 272 -11.12 -25.47 -22.12
C LEU A 272 -10.20 -25.32 -23.33
N GLY A 273 -10.78 -24.93 -24.46
CA GLY A 273 -10.04 -24.71 -25.71
C GLY A 273 -9.68 -25.99 -26.46
N PRO A 274 -8.99 -25.87 -27.61
CA PRO A 274 -8.73 -26.99 -28.51
C PRO A 274 -7.50 -27.83 -28.14
N GLY A 275 -6.66 -27.35 -27.22
CA GLY A 275 -5.37 -27.95 -26.88
C GLY A 275 -5.36 -28.67 -25.52
N ALA A 276 -4.38 -29.54 -25.32
CA ALA A 276 -4.13 -30.17 -24.03
C ALA A 276 -3.33 -29.24 -23.09
N CYS A 277 -3.69 -29.22 -21.80
CA CYS A 277 -3.02 -28.39 -20.79
C CYS A 277 -1.54 -28.73 -20.57
N ASN A 278 -1.11 -29.95 -20.90
CA ASN A 278 0.27 -30.41 -20.76
C ASN A 278 1.10 -30.18 -22.04
N ASN A 279 0.66 -29.31 -22.94
CA ASN A 279 1.39 -28.96 -24.15
C ASN A 279 2.63 -28.12 -23.80
N SER A 280 3.82 -28.70 -24.01
CA SER A 280 5.11 -28.04 -23.73
C SER A 280 5.41 -26.84 -24.62
N ALA A 281 4.61 -26.59 -25.67
CA ALA A 281 4.70 -25.38 -26.49
C ALA A 281 4.02 -24.16 -25.85
N LEU A 282 3.22 -24.35 -24.80
CA LEU A 282 2.64 -23.25 -24.02
C LEU A 282 3.72 -22.66 -23.11
N ILE A 283 3.80 -21.33 -23.07
CA ILE A 283 4.79 -20.60 -22.30
C ILE A 283 4.14 -20.19 -20.98
N PRO A 284 4.68 -20.61 -19.82
CA PRO A 284 4.15 -20.20 -18.52
C PRO A 284 4.56 -18.75 -18.19
N PRO A 285 3.80 -18.08 -17.31
CA PRO A 285 4.18 -16.75 -16.84
C PRO A 285 5.45 -16.80 -16.00
N ILE A 286 6.18 -15.69 -15.97
CA ILE A 286 7.38 -15.55 -15.12
C ILE A 286 7.01 -15.36 -13.65
N TYR A 287 5.79 -14.91 -13.38
CA TYR A 287 5.22 -14.78 -12.05
C TYR A 287 3.70 -14.84 -12.12
N GLU A 288 3.08 -15.56 -11.20
CA GLU A 288 1.63 -15.62 -11.05
C GLU A 288 1.24 -15.51 -9.57
N TYR A 289 0.06 -15.01 -9.28
CA TYR A 289 -0.45 -14.90 -7.91
C TYR A 289 -1.97 -15.02 -7.85
N PRO A 290 -2.55 -15.50 -6.74
CA PRO A 290 -3.98 -15.77 -6.66
C PRO A 290 -4.83 -14.49 -6.59
N GLN A 291 -6.00 -14.54 -7.23
CA GLN A 291 -7.09 -13.57 -7.07
C GLN A 291 -7.84 -13.83 -5.76
N VAL A 292 -7.26 -13.36 -4.64
CA VAL A 292 -7.85 -13.48 -3.29
C VAL A 292 -7.83 -12.13 -2.58
N GLY A 293 -8.89 -11.86 -1.81
CA GLY A 293 -9.00 -10.68 -0.96
C GLY A 293 -10.24 -9.81 -1.23
N ALA A 294 -10.27 -8.64 -0.59
CA ALA A 294 -11.29 -7.61 -0.83
C ALA A 294 -11.07 -6.90 -2.18
N ASN A 295 -11.93 -5.94 -2.53
CA ASN A 295 -11.81 -5.08 -3.74
C ASN A 295 -11.58 -5.90 -5.02
N CYS A 296 -12.56 -6.66 -5.50
CA CYS A 296 -12.46 -7.52 -6.70
C CYS A 296 -11.42 -8.66 -6.69
N GLY A 297 -10.63 -8.86 -5.63
CA GLY A 297 -9.79 -10.05 -5.43
C GLY A 297 -8.42 -10.00 -6.11
N GLY A 298 -8.30 -9.39 -7.29
CA GLY A 298 -7.05 -9.17 -8.01
C GLY A 298 -7.31 -8.73 -9.44
N SER A 299 -6.42 -7.89 -9.98
CA SER A 299 -6.40 -7.50 -11.39
C SER A 299 -5.05 -6.88 -11.67
N VAL A 300 -4.16 -7.61 -12.35
CA VAL A 300 -2.80 -7.14 -12.59
C VAL A 300 -2.81 -5.91 -13.48
N THR A 301 -2.17 -4.85 -13.03
CA THR A 301 -2.03 -3.63 -13.82
C THR A 301 -0.93 -3.79 -14.87
N GLY A 302 0.14 -4.54 -14.56
CA GLY A 302 1.39 -4.52 -15.32
C GLY A 302 2.33 -3.39 -14.86
N GLY A 303 3.44 -3.19 -15.56
CA GLY A 303 4.48 -2.28 -15.08
C GLY A 303 5.68 -2.08 -16.01
N TYR A 304 6.82 -1.72 -15.44
CA TYR A 304 8.05 -1.34 -16.15
C TYR A 304 9.29 -1.96 -15.51
N VAL A 305 10.27 -2.30 -16.35
CA VAL A 305 11.64 -2.56 -15.87
C VAL A 305 12.29 -1.22 -15.51
N TYR A 306 12.73 -1.07 -14.26
CA TYR A 306 13.32 0.18 -13.79
C TYR A 306 14.70 0.41 -14.40
N ARG A 307 14.81 1.50 -15.17
CA ARG A 307 16.04 1.97 -15.82
C ARG A 307 16.30 3.45 -15.51
N GLY A 308 15.75 3.94 -14.41
CA GLY A 308 15.92 5.32 -13.94
C GLY A 308 17.31 5.59 -13.36
N THR A 309 17.66 6.87 -13.32
CA THR A 309 18.96 7.39 -12.87
C THR A 309 18.98 7.73 -11.37
N ARG A 310 17.81 7.94 -10.74
CA ARG A 310 17.67 8.28 -9.32
C ARG A 310 17.87 7.10 -8.38
N SER A 311 18.06 5.90 -8.92
CA SER A 311 18.20 4.67 -8.12
C SER A 311 17.03 4.45 -7.16
N THR A 312 15.81 4.78 -7.63
CA THR A 312 14.56 4.59 -6.87
C THR A 312 14.34 3.11 -6.57
N PHE A 313 14.65 2.25 -7.54
CA PHE A 313 14.65 0.80 -7.44
C PHE A 313 16.02 0.26 -7.89
N PRO A 314 16.35 -1.01 -7.62
CA PRO A 314 17.48 -1.68 -8.27
C PRO A 314 17.31 -1.64 -9.79
N THR A 315 18.36 -1.26 -10.52
CA THR A 315 18.36 -1.26 -11.99
C THR A 315 18.05 -2.66 -12.52
N GLY A 316 17.08 -2.75 -13.44
CA GLY A 316 16.64 -4.02 -14.02
C GLY A 316 15.56 -4.76 -13.24
N ALA A 317 15.13 -4.25 -12.08
CA ALA A 317 13.96 -4.79 -11.39
C ALA A 317 12.68 -4.44 -12.16
N TYR A 318 11.77 -5.41 -12.32
CA TYR A 318 10.45 -5.15 -12.90
C TYR A 318 9.48 -4.75 -11.80
N VAL A 319 8.91 -3.55 -11.90
CA VAL A 319 7.98 -3.00 -10.91
C VAL A 319 6.60 -2.96 -11.53
N PHE A 320 5.64 -3.62 -10.90
CA PHE A 320 4.25 -3.72 -11.35
C PHE A 320 3.27 -3.47 -10.19
N ALA A 321 2.00 -3.38 -10.52
CA ALA A 321 0.94 -3.20 -9.54
C ALA A 321 -0.25 -4.11 -9.82
N ASP A 322 -1.14 -4.16 -8.84
CA ASP A 322 -2.48 -4.72 -8.96
C ASP A 322 -3.49 -3.59 -8.78
N TYR A 323 -4.43 -3.47 -9.71
CA TYR A 323 -5.47 -2.45 -9.73
C TYR A 323 -6.36 -2.59 -8.50
N CYS A 324 -6.94 -3.77 -8.33
CA CYS A 324 -7.92 -4.13 -7.30
C CYS A 324 -7.34 -3.99 -5.88
N LYS A 325 -6.11 -4.49 -5.68
CA LYS A 325 -5.43 -4.50 -4.37
C LYS A 325 -4.71 -3.19 -4.07
N GLY A 326 -4.36 -2.39 -5.08
CA GLY A 326 -3.53 -1.19 -4.89
C GLY A 326 -2.07 -1.48 -4.52
N THR A 327 -1.64 -2.74 -4.62
CA THR A 327 -0.29 -3.16 -4.23
C THR A 327 0.73 -2.84 -5.33
N ILE A 328 1.90 -2.34 -4.96
CA ILE A 328 3.08 -2.17 -5.83
C ILE A 328 4.12 -3.21 -5.43
N THR A 329 4.53 -4.02 -6.40
CA THR A 329 5.42 -5.17 -6.21
C THR A 329 6.61 -5.08 -7.14
N GLN A 330 7.77 -5.50 -6.66
CA GLN A 330 8.99 -5.62 -7.44
C GLN A 330 9.30 -7.10 -7.69
N LEU A 331 9.58 -7.45 -8.94
CA LEU A 331 10.17 -8.73 -9.33
C LEU A 331 11.67 -8.54 -9.60
N ASN A 332 12.47 -9.37 -8.95
CA ASN A 332 13.91 -9.47 -9.21
C ASN A 332 14.21 -10.81 -9.86
N ASN A 333 15.01 -10.78 -10.92
CA ASN A 333 15.51 -12.01 -11.55
C ASN A 333 16.89 -12.35 -10.99
N SER A 334 17.02 -13.52 -10.38
CA SER A 334 18.30 -14.11 -9.99
C SER A 334 18.53 -15.39 -10.78
N ASN A 335 19.31 -15.31 -11.87
CA ASN A 335 19.67 -16.44 -12.73
C ASN A 335 18.47 -17.23 -13.29
N GLY A 336 17.41 -16.54 -13.71
CA GLY A 336 16.18 -17.13 -14.26
C GLY A 336 15.09 -17.38 -13.22
N ALA A 337 15.39 -17.25 -11.92
CA ALA A 337 14.40 -17.34 -10.86
C ALA A 337 13.87 -15.94 -10.51
N TRP A 338 12.59 -15.71 -10.76
CA TRP A 338 11.90 -14.47 -10.43
C TRP A 338 11.39 -14.51 -8.99
N GLN A 339 11.69 -13.46 -8.21
CA GLN A 339 11.28 -13.32 -6.82
C GLN A 339 10.51 -12.03 -6.62
N ALA A 340 9.31 -12.15 -6.06
CA ALA A 340 8.44 -11.02 -5.75
C ALA A 340 8.72 -10.44 -4.36
N GLN A 341 8.73 -9.12 -4.30
CA GLN A 341 8.79 -8.35 -3.07
C GLN A 341 7.69 -7.29 -3.10
N LEU A 342 6.69 -7.42 -2.24
CA LEU A 342 5.71 -6.36 -2.01
C LEU A 342 6.43 -5.13 -1.45
N LEU A 343 6.26 -3.98 -2.11
CA LEU A 343 6.90 -2.73 -1.72
C LEU A 343 5.95 -1.77 -1.04
N MET A 344 4.70 -1.74 -1.47
CA MET A 344 3.67 -0.85 -0.94
C MET A 344 2.27 -1.44 -1.15
N ASP A 345 1.38 -1.19 -0.20
CA ASP A 345 -0.05 -1.46 -0.29
C ASP A 345 -0.77 -0.12 -0.17
N THR A 346 -1.34 0.36 -1.28
CA THR A 346 -1.99 1.68 -1.33
C THR A 346 -3.49 1.57 -1.08
N ALA A 347 -4.11 2.64 -0.63
CA ALA A 347 -5.56 2.67 -0.40
C ALA A 347 -6.39 2.91 -1.67
N PHE A 348 -5.76 3.03 -2.84
CA PHE A 348 -6.43 3.42 -4.08
C PHE A 348 -6.15 2.44 -5.23
N PHE A 349 -7.04 2.44 -6.22
CA PHE A 349 -6.87 1.62 -7.41
C PHE A 349 -5.73 2.16 -8.28
N VAL A 350 -4.70 1.34 -8.53
CA VAL A 350 -3.54 1.69 -9.36
C VAL A 350 -3.85 1.33 -10.81
N SER A 351 -4.27 2.32 -11.62
CA SER A 351 -4.70 2.10 -13.00
C SER A 351 -3.55 1.84 -13.98
N ALA A 352 -2.39 2.43 -13.74
CA ALA A 352 -1.19 2.26 -14.54
C ALA A 352 0.06 2.82 -13.84
N PHE A 353 1.21 2.51 -14.43
CA PHE A 353 2.44 3.26 -14.24
C PHE A 353 2.65 4.23 -15.40
N GLY A 354 3.56 5.18 -15.19
CA GLY A 354 4.21 5.91 -16.27
C GLY A 354 5.71 5.92 -16.14
N GLU A 355 6.37 6.22 -17.26
CA GLU A 355 7.83 6.30 -17.35
C GLU A 355 8.21 7.59 -18.07
N ASP A 356 9.13 8.38 -17.48
CA ASP A 356 9.67 9.58 -18.13
C ASP A 356 10.90 9.27 -19.01
N GLU A 357 11.44 10.30 -19.69
CA GLU A 357 12.63 10.14 -20.54
C GLU A 357 13.84 9.62 -19.74
N ALA A 358 13.99 10.05 -18.49
CA ALA A 358 15.07 9.64 -17.61
C ALA A 358 14.90 8.20 -17.07
N GLY A 359 13.74 7.57 -17.28
CA GLY A 359 13.43 6.22 -16.80
C GLY A 359 12.91 6.19 -15.37
N GLU A 360 12.52 7.35 -14.83
CA GLU A 360 11.85 7.41 -13.54
C GLU A 360 10.40 7.01 -13.68
N LEU A 361 9.92 6.30 -12.66
CA LEU A 361 8.58 5.74 -12.64
C LEU A 361 7.61 6.65 -11.89
N TYR A 362 6.39 6.64 -12.42
CA TYR A 362 5.23 7.29 -11.87
C TYR A 362 4.14 6.24 -11.67
N VAL A 363 3.22 6.50 -10.73
CA VAL A 363 2.04 5.68 -10.45
C VAL A 363 0.81 6.54 -10.65
N LEU A 364 -0.17 6.00 -11.37
CA LEU A 364 -1.46 6.65 -11.58
C LEU A 364 -2.51 6.02 -10.66
N SER A 365 -3.09 6.85 -9.81
CA SER A 365 -4.32 6.50 -9.12
C SER A 365 -5.50 6.77 -10.04
N TYR A 366 -6.38 5.79 -10.20
CA TYR A 366 -7.60 5.94 -10.97
C TYR A 366 -8.52 7.06 -10.43
N ALA A 367 -8.35 7.44 -9.15
CA ALA A 367 -9.04 8.57 -8.53
C ALA A 367 -8.52 9.95 -8.98
N GLY A 368 -7.53 10.02 -9.88
CA GLY A 368 -7.16 11.27 -10.54
C GLY A 368 -5.84 11.89 -10.09
N THR A 369 -4.93 11.12 -9.51
CA THR A 369 -3.61 11.63 -9.09
C THR A 369 -2.47 10.87 -9.76
N LEU A 370 -1.52 11.61 -10.31
CA LEU A 370 -0.22 11.14 -10.76
C LEU A 370 0.79 11.33 -9.61
N TYR A 371 1.38 10.23 -9.16
CA TYR A 371 2.42 10.22 -8.14
C TYR A 371 3.77 9.91 -8.78
N ARG A 372 4.81 10.62 -8.37
CA ARG A 372 6.20 10.21 -8.65
C ARG A 372 6.64 9.19 -7.60
N LEU A 373 7.26 8.11 -8.05
CA LEU A 373 7.93 7.18 -7.14
C LEU A 373 9.31 7.71 -6.79
N VAL A 374 9.59 7.80 -5.50
CA VAL A 374 10.88 8.28 -4.98
C VAL A 374 11.42 7.31 -3.94
N SER A 375 12.74 7.16 -3.89
CA SER A 375 13.42 6.45 -2.81
C SER A 375 13.80 7.46 -1.75
N ALA A 376 13.32 7.24 -0.53
CA ALA A 376 13.61 8.09 0.61
C ALA A 376 14.04 7.24 1.81
N ALA A 377 14.89 7.80 2.65
CA ALA A 377 15.11 7.23 3.97
C ALA A 377 13.76 7.21 4.72
N PRO A 378 13.39 6.10 5.38
CA PRO A 378 12.22 6.08 6.25
C PRO A 378 12.31 7.24 7.24
N ARG A 379 11.18 7.94 7.47
CA ARG A 379 11.16 8.99 8.49
C ARG A 379 11.40 8.38 9.87
N ALA A 380 12.16 9.08 10.70
CA ALA A 380 12.48 8.62 12.05
C ALA A 380 11.18 8.45 12.85
N LEU A 381 11.05 7.27 13.47
CA LEU A 381 9.99 6.95 14.41
C LEU A 381 10.57 6.72 15.80
N SER A 382 9.80 7.07 16.82
CA SER A 382 10.03 6.65 18.19
C SER A 382 8.80 5.91 18.70
N ASN A 383 8.92 4.59 18.87
CA ASN A 383 7.93 3.74 19.47
C ASN A 383 8.26 3.53 20.95
N VAL A 384 7.33 3.90 21.82
CA VAL A 384 7.47 3.79 23.28
C VAL A 384 6.22 3.17 23.89
N SER A 385 6.35 2.63 25.11
CA SER A 385 5.18 2.29 25.91
C SER A 385 4.29 3.52 26.09
N ALA A 386 2.99 3.39 25.80
CA ALA A 386 2.05 4.50 25.98
C ALA A 386 1.85 4.89 27.46
N ALA A 387 2.23 4.02 28.39
CA ALA A 387 2.16 4.28 29.82
C ALA A 387 3.42 4.96 30.36
N SER A 388 4.60 4.41 30.07
CA SER A 388 5.87 4.86 30.66
C SER A 388 6.69 5.79 29.78
N PHE A 389 6.40 5.84 28.48
CA PHE A 389 7.22 6.53 27.46
C PHE A 389 8.65 5.98 27.32
N GLU A 390 8.89 4.77 27.85
CA GLU A 390 10.16 4.07 27.65
C GLU A 390 10.18 3.28 26.34
N MET A 391 11.36 3.15 25.72
CA MET A 391 11.58 2.35 24.50
C MET A 391 11.60 0.84 24.80
N ARG A 392 10.55 0.35 25.46
CA ARG A 392 10.32 -1.06 25.76
C ARG A 392 8.86 -1.35 25.53
N THR A 393 8.58 -2.37 24.73
CA THR A 393 7.22 -2.81 24.44
C THR A 393 7.17 -4.34 24.48
N MET A 394 5.96 -4.87 24.61
CA MET A 394 5.71 -6.31 24.64
C MET A 394 4.44 -6.67 23.87
N PRO A 395 4.20 -7.95 23.53
CA PRO A 395 2.93 -8.39 22.97
C PRO A 395 1.73 -7.87 23.76
N GLU A 396 0.71 -7.40 23.05
CA GLU A 396 -0.51 -6.84 23.62
C GLU A 396 -0.36 -5.65 24.59
N SER A 397 0.81 -5.00 24.59
CA SER A 397 0.96 -3.67 25.20
C SER A 397 0.44 -2.57 24.29
N ILE A 398 0.10 -1.42 24.89
CA ILE A 398 -0.28 -0.20 24.15
C ILE A 398 1.00 0.59 23.85
N VAL A 399 1.20 0.91 22.57
CA VAL A 399 2.37 1.63 22.07
C VAL A 399 1.96 3.00 21.56
N ALA A 400 2.74 4.01 21.89
CA ALA A 400 2.69 5.33 21.29
C ALA A 400 3.88 5.49 20.33
N ALA A 401 3.57 5.67 19.05
CA ALA A 401 4.54 6.04 18.02
C ALA A 401 4.52 7.55 17.81
N PHE A 402 5.71 8.16 17.78
CA PHE A 402 5.90 9.57 17.45
C PHE A 402 6.74 9.71 16.17
N GLY A 403 6.37 10.68 15.33
CA GLY A 403 7.00 10.91 14.03
C GLY A 403 6.40 12.13 13.33
N THR A 404 6.58 12.23 12.00
CA THR A 404 5.99 13.32 11.19
C THR A 404 5.35 12.79 9.92
N GLY A 405 4.15 13.29 9.60
CA GLY A 405 3.37 12.87 8.43
C GLY A 405 2.88 11.43 8.50
N MET A 406 2.65 10.90 9.72
CA MET A 406 2.22 9.52 9.92
C MET A 406 0.75 9.27 9.58
N ALA A 407 -0.07 10.32 9.52
CA ALA A 407 -1.48 10.27 9.08
C ALA A 407 -1.86 11.57 8.35
N THR A 408 -2.93 11.54 7.55
CA THR A 408 -3.46 12.69 6.79
C THR A 408 -4.25 13.67 7.66
N GLY A 409 -4.64 13.25 8.86
CA GLY A 409 -5.42 14.04 9.81
C GLY A 409 -5.43 13.37 11.17
N THR A 410 -6.31 13.83 12.06
CA THR A 410 -6.46 13.29 13.42
C THR A 410 -7.77 12.51 13.54
N GLN A 411 -7.72 11.26 14.00
CA GLN A 411 -8.90 10.42 14.24
C GLN A 411 -8.66 9.47 15.41
N ALA A 412 -9.67 9.30 16.26
CA ALA A 412 -9.71 8.27 17.30
C ALA A 412 -10.64 7.12 16.87
N ALA A 413 -10.35 5.90 17.31
CA ALA A 413 -11.23 4.76 17.11
C ALA A 413 -12.59 4.99 17.80
N ALA A 414 -13.67 4.67 17.08
CA ALA A 414 -15.04 4.82 17.57
C ALA A 414 -15.71 3.48 17.93
N THR A 415 -15.04 2.35 17.68
CA THR A 415 -15.60 1.00 17.78
C THR A 415 -14.73 0.06 18.61
N VAL A 416 -15.36 -0.98 19.15
CA VAL A 416 -14.70 -2.18 19.69
C VAL A 416 -15.31 -3.38 18.94
N PRO A 417 -14.53 -4.26 18.28
CA PRO A 417 -13.06 -4.27 18.25
C PRO A 417 -12.46 -3.04 17.57
N LEU A 418 -11.21 -2.75 17.94
CA LEU A 418 -10.46 -1.62 17.38
C LEU A 418 -10.18 -1.85 15.89
N PRO A 419 -10.30 -0.82 15.04
CA PRO A 419 -10.00 -0.93 13.62
C PRO A 419 -8.49 -1.06 13.38
N THR A 420 -8.08 -1.69 12.28
CA THR A 420 -6.67 -1.74 11.85
C THR A 420 -6.28 -0.57 10.92
N ALA A 421 -7.25 0.27 10.54
CA ALA A 421 -7.03 1.47 9.75
C ALA A 421 -7.85 2.66 10.27
N LEU A 422 -7.23 3.84 10.34
CA LEU A 422 -7.88 5.13 10.63
C LEU A 422 -7.34 6.17 9.65
N LEU A 423 -8.20 6.91 8.94
CA LEU A 423 -7.80 7.78 7.83
C LEU A 423 -6.80 7.10 6.86
N GLU A 424 -7.10 5.84 6.50
CA GLU A 424 -6.26 4.96 5.67
C GLU A 424 -4.84 4.69 6.22
N THR A 425 -4.55 5.15 7.44
CA THR A 425 -3.28 4.92 8.11
C THR A 425 -3.28 3.54 8.75
N ARG A 426 -2.25 2.74 8.47
CA ARG A 426 -2.07 1.36 8.95
C ARG A 426 -0.73 1.21 9.67
N VAL A 427 -0.69 0.28 10.63
CA VAL A 427 0.54 -0.09 11.34
C VAL A 427 0.77 -1.59 11.17
N TYR A 428 1.94 -1.95 10.65
CA TYR A 428 2.39 -3.32 10.47
C TYR A 428 3.50 -3.65 11.46
N VAL A 429 3.36 -4.77 12.16
CA VAL A 429 4.35 -5.29 13.10
C VAL A 429 4.90 -6.58 12.53
N ARG A 430 6.19 -6.59 12.23
CA ARG A 430 6.92 -7.77 11.75
C ARG A 430 7.73 -8.38 12.88
N ASN A 431 7.40 -9.62 13.22
CA ASN A 431 8.04 -10.37 14.29
C ASN A 431 9.46 -10.86 13.88
N PRO A 432 10.25 -11.40 14.83
CA PRO A 432 11.59 -11.93 14.52
C PRO A 432 11.61 -13.09 13.53
N ALA A 433 10.49 -13.81 13.35
CA ALA A 433 10.33 -14.89 12.38
C ALA A 433 9.96 -14.38 10.97
N GLY A 434 9.82 -13.06 10.78
CA GLY A 434 9.48 -12.44 9.50
C GLY A 434 7.98 -12.36 9.20
N THR A 435 7.10 -12.85 10.07
CA THR A 435 5.65 -12.72 9.92
C THR A 435 5.22 -11.29 10.21
N GLU A 436 4.45 -10.70 9.31
CA GLU A 436 3.90 -9.35 9.43
C GLU A 436 2.42 -9.40 9.81
N THR A 437 1.99 -8.53 10.73
CA THR A 437 0.61 -8.49 11.23
C THR A 437 0.17 -7.05 11.39
N GLU A 438 -1.06 -6.73 10.97
CA GLU A 438 -1.65 -5.41 11.21
C GLU A 438 -1.97 -5.22 12.70
N ALA A 439 -1.58 -4.07 13.23
CA ALA A 439 -1.93 -3.66 14.58
C ALA A 439 -3.29 -2.97 14.62
N GLN A 440 -4.02 -3.19 15.71
CA GLN A 440 -5.24 -2.47 16.03
C GLN A 440 -4.92 -1.05 16.49
N LEU A 441 -5.67 -0.06 16.02
CA LEU A 441 -5.40 1.37 16.24
C LEU A 441 -6.40 1.97 17.23
N PHE A 442 -5.87 2.71 18.21
CA PHE A 442 -6.66 3.53 19.13
C PHE A 442 -6.83 4.95 18.59
N TYR A 443 -5.78 5.51 17.98
CA TYR A 443 -5.69 6.91 17.59
C TYR A 443 -4.62 7.13 16.53
N VAL A 444 -4.88 8.03 15.59
CA VAL A 444 -3.91 8.54 14.61
C VAL A 444 -3.93 10.06 14.55
N SER A 445 -2.76 10.66 14.31
CA SER A 445 -2.56 12.06 13.95
C SER A 445 -1.33 12.18 13.05
N PRO A 446 -1.06 13.35 12.43
CA PRO A 446 0.15 13.53 11.65
C PRO A 446 1.44 13.31 12.45
N THR A 447 1.41 13.39 13.78
CA THR A 447 2.60 13.32 14.66
C THR A 447 2.58 12.21 15.70
N GLN A 448 1.45 11.51 15.89
CA GLN A 448 1.31 10.44 16.87
C GLN A 448 0.34 9.36 16.42
N ILE A 449 0.68 8.09 16.68
CA ILE A 449 -0.24 6.95 16.54
C ILE A 449 -0.19 6.13 17.82
N ASN A 450 -1.36 5.78 18.36
CA ASN A 450 -1.47 4.81 19.44
C ASN A 450 -2.05 3.51 18.90
N PHE A 451 -1.36 2.40 19.10
CA PHE A 451 -1.77 1.08 18.59
C PHE A 451 -1.49 -0.04 19.60
N LEU A 452 -2.19 -1.15 19.42
CA LEU A 452 -2.03 -2.37 20.22
C LEU A 452 -0.99 -3.28 19.54
N MET A 453 0.04 -3.69 20.27
CA MET A 453 0.97 -4.71 19.79
C MET A 453 0.23 -6.03 19.55
N PRO A 454 0.33 -6.65 18.37
CA PRO A 454 -0.38 -7.90 18.09
C PRO A 454 0.03 -9.05 19.03
N PRO A 455 -0.89 -10.00 19.31
CA PRO A 455 -0.56 -11.22 20.06
C PRO A 455 0.33 -12.11 19.19
N SER A 456 1.63 -12.17 19.48
CA SER A 456 2.58 -13.12 18.87
C SER A 456 3.84 -13.26 19.72
N ASN A 457 4.68 -14.26 19.46
CA ASN A 457 5.99 -14.41 20.11
C ASN A 457 6.97 -13.35 19.59
N LEU A 458 6.75 -12.11 20.01
CA LEU A 458 7.57 -10.96 19.63
C LEU A 458 8.87 -10.90 20.43
N THR A 459 9.29 -11.92 21.17
CA THR A 459 10.55 -11.83 21.91
C THR A 459 11.73 -11.77 20.93
N GLY A 460 12.40 -10.63 20.82
CA GLY A 460 13.50 -10.41 19.89
C GLY A 460 13.41 -9.11 19.10
N THR A 461 14.01 -9.10 17.91
CA THR A 461 14.04 -7.93 17.02
C THR A 461 12.74 -7.84 16.23
N THR A 462 12.02 -6.73 16.40
CA THR A 462 10.70 -6.50 15.79
C THR A 462 10.74 -5.22 14.96
N VAL A 463 10.14 -5.23 13.77
CA VAL A 463 10.07 -4.05 12.89
C VAL A 463 8.65 -3.50 12.90
N ILE A 464 8.51 -2.21 13.24
CA ILE A 464 7.25 -1.47 13.15
C ILE A 464 7.30 -0.62 11.89
N THR A 465 6.30 -0.79 11.02
CA THR A 465 6.12 0.00 9.80
C THR A 465 4.77 0.71 9.87
N ILE A 466 4.76 2.02 9.65
CA ILE A 466 3.57 2.86 9.61
C ILE A 466 3.42 3.34 8.16
N VAL A 467 2.25 3.10 7.57
CA VAL A 467 1.88 3.59 6.24
C VAL A 467 0.73 4.58 6.42
N SER A 468 0.94 5.85 6.08
CA SER A 468 -0.12 6.87 6.17
C SER A 468 -1.10 6.75 5.00
N GLY A 469 -2.30 7.32 5.15
CA GLY A 469 -3.25 7.43 4.02
C GLY A 469 -2.72 8.19 2.80
N ALA A 470 -1.65 8.99 2.96
CA ALA A 470 -0.94 9.63 1.85
C ALA A 470 0.18 8.76 1.25
N GLY A 471 0.27 7.49 1.64
CA GLY A 471 1.33 6.57 1.20
C GLY A 471 2.71 6.85 1.80
N GLN A 472 2.81 7.67 2.85
CA GLN A 472 4.09 7.93 3.51
C GLN A 472 4.46 6.77 4.42
N ILE A 473 5.68 6.25 4.28
CA ILE A 473 6.19 5.12 5.05
C ILE A 473 7.16 5.61 6.12
N SER A 474 6.88 5.26 7.38
CA SER A 474 7.78 5.46 8.52
C SER A 474 8.10 4.10 9.14
N ARG A 475 9.35 3.85 9.56
CA ARG A 475 9.76 2.53 10.04
C ARG A 475 10.78 2.62 11.18
N GLN A 476 10.68 1.73 12.16
CA GLN A 476 11.67 1.54 13.22
C GLN A 476 11.85 0.07 13.55
N THR A 477 13.09 -0.32 13.88
CA THR A 477 13.39 -1.60 14.51
C THR A 477 13.49 -1.41 16.02
N ILE A 478 12.75 -2.21 16.79
CA ILE A 478 12.75 -2.19 18.25
C ILE A 478 13.09 -3.58 18.80
N SER A 479 13.51 -3.62 20.06
CA SER A 479 13.61 -4.87 20.81
C SER A 479 12.37 -5.04 21.68
N THR A 480 11.71 -6.19 21.53
CA THR A 480 10.51 -6.56 22.27
C THR A 480 10.84 -7.70 23.22
N GLY A 481 10.34 -7.59 24.45
CA GLY A 481 10.60 -8.54 25.54
C GLY A 481 9.32 -9.22 26.05
N PRO A 482 9.46 -10.20 26.97
CA PRO A 482 8.32 -10.87 27.57
C PRO A 482 7.53 -9.99 28.55
N LEU A 483 8.12 -8.89 29.02
CA LEU A 483 7.53 -7.90 29.92
C LEU A 483 8.05 -6.51 29.55
N ALA A 484 7.20 -5.49 29.71
CA ALA A 484 7.54 -4.08 29.58
C ALA A 484 6.63 -3.24 30.50
N PRO A 485 6.75 -3.38 31.83
CA PRO A 485 5.77 -2.84 32.75
C PRO A 485 5.74 -1.30 32.71
N GLY A 486 4.56 -0.70 32.54
CA GLY A 486 4.37 0.74 32.64
C GLY A 486 3.03 1.09 33.30
N LEU A 487 3.04 2.04 34.23
CA LEU A 487 1.84 2.56 34.90
C LEU A 487 1.38 3.84 34.20
N PHE A 488 0.10 3.95 33.91
CA PHE A 488 -0.44 5.17 33.32
C PHE A 488 -0.45 6.29 34.36
N ALA A 489 -0.16 7.52 33.89
CA ALA A 489 -0.32 8.73 34.66
C ALA A 489 -1.37 9.64 34.01
N LEU A 490 -2.13 10.40 34.81
CA LEU A 490 -3.27 11.19 34.35
C LEU A 490 -2.89 12.39 33.48
N ASN A 491 -1.69 12.90 33.67
CA ASN A 491 -1.11 13.95 32.83
C ASN A 491 -0.55 13.39 31.52
N GLY A 492 -0.69 12.07 31.28
CA GLY A 492 -0.39 11.37 30.04
C GLY A 492 1.08 11.29 29.66
N ASN A 493 2.05 11.65 30.52
CA ASN A 493 3.50 11.64 30.21
C ASN A 493 4.29 10.57 30.97
N GLY A 494 3.59 9.64 31.62
CA GLY A 494 4.19 8.59 32.45
C GLY A 494 4.75 9.06 33.80
N ARG A 495 4.44 10.28 34.26
CA ARG A 495 4.89 10.80 35.56
C ARG A 495 3.76 11.49 36.31
N GLY A 496 3.90 11.76 37.60
CA GLY A 496 2.87 12.47 38.36
C GLY A 496 1.70 11.55 38.73
N ILE A 497 0.48 12.07 38.84
CA ILE A 497 -0.63 11.35 39.48
C ILE A 497 -0.98 10.07 38.71
N ALA A 498 -1.04 8.96 39.42
CA ALA A 498 -1.40 7.66 38.86
C ALA A 498 -2.79 7.70 38.21
N ALA A 499 -2.93 7.07 37.04
CA ALA A 499 -4.21 6.69 36.51
C ALA A 499 -4.71 5.47 37.29
N ALA A 500 -5.46 5.75 38.35
CA ALA A 500 -5.91 4.74 39.29
C ALA A 500 -7.19 5.19 40.00
N VAL A 501 -7.79 4.25 40.74
CA VAL A 501 -8.88 4.52 41.69
C VAL A 501 -8.53 3.89 43.04
N ALA A 502 -9.01 4.47 44.14
CA ALA A 502 -8.93 3.85 45.45
C ALA A 502 -10.16 2.96 45.65
N LEU A 503 -9.95 1.66 45.82
CA LEU A 503 -10.99 0.69 46.17
C LEU A 503 -10.98 0.51 47.68
N ARG A 504 -12.05 0.95 48.35
CA ARG A 504 -12.27 0.70 49.77
C ARG A 504 -13.13 -0.53 49.95
N ILE A 505 -12.73 -1.41 50.86
CA ILE A 505 -13.52 -2.54 51.36
C ILE A 505 -13.69 -2.36 52.87
N LYS A 506 -14.93 -2.22 53.33
CA LYS A 506 -15.25 -2.06 54.76
C LYS A 506 -15.34 -3.42 55.46
N ALA A 507 -15.42 -3.38 56.78
CA ALA A 507 -15.56 -4.57 57.64
C ALA A 507 -16.77 -5.46 57.26
N ASP A 508 -17.86 -4.84 56.78
CA ASP A 508 -19.09 -5.51 56.35
C ASP A 508 -18.99 -6.09 54.92
N GLY A 509 -17.84 -5.95 54.27
CA GLY A 509 -17.59 -6.41 52.89
C GLY A 509 -18.08 -5.44 51.81
N SER A 510 -18.71 -4.32 52.16
CA SER A 510 -19.13 -3.31 51.19
C SER A 510 -17.93 -2.66 50.49
N GLN A 511 -18.08 -2.40 49.18
CA GLN A 511 -17.03 -1.86 48.32
C GLN A 511 -17.40 -0.48 47.76
N SER A 512 -16.44 0.43 47.74
CA SER A 512 -16.58 1.74 47.07
C SER A 512 -15.33 2.11 46.29
N TYR A 513 -15.53 2.73 45.12
CA TYR A 513 -14.45 3.26 44.29
C TYR A 513 -14.39 4.78 44.43
N GLU A 514 -13.22 5.29 44.79
CA GLU A 514 -12.95 6.69 45.06
C GLU A 514 -11.97 7.24 44.02
N SER A 515 -12.24 8.44 43.50
CA SER A 515 -11.31 9.12 42.60
C SER A 515 -10.12 9.64 43.38
N ILE A 516 -8.90 9.32 42.94
CA ILE A 516 -7.67 9.80 43.58
C ILE A 516 -7.15 11.11 42.97
N ALA A 517 -7.91 11.68 42.03
CA ALA A 517 -7.59 12.92 41.34
C ALA A 517 -8.84 13.63 40.88
N ARG A 518 -8.69 14.93 40.62
CA ARG A 518 -9.70 15.76 39.95
C ARG A 518 -9.02 16.67 38.96
N PHE A 519 -9.75 17.04 37.91
CA PHE A 519 -9.25 18.01 36.95
C PHE A 519 -9.53 19.41 37.48
N ASP A 520 -8.47 20.18 37.68
CA ASP A 520 -8.58 21.60 38.02
C ASP A 520 -8.62 22.41 36.72
N GLN A 521 -9.77 23.03 36.46
CA GLN A 521 -9.99 23.84 35.26
C GLN A 521 -9.19 25.14 35.27
N THR A 522 -8.83 25.66 36.45
CA THR A 522 -8.09 26.93 36.56
C THR A 522 -6.62 26.74 36.18
N SER A 523 -6.01 25.64 36.63
CA SER A 523 -4.63 25.30 36.28
C SER A 523 -4.51 24.42 35.03
N ASN A 524 -5.64 23.97 34.47
CA ASN A 524 -5.71 23.04 33.33
C ASN A 524 -4.88 21.76 33.57
N GLN A 525 -4.88 21.25 34.81
CA GLN A 525 -4.08 20.12 35.25
C GLN A 525 -4.86 19.18 36.16
N TRP A 526 -4.43 17.91 36.20
CA TRP A 526 -4.90 16.98 37.22
C TRP A 526 -4.24 17.28 38.55
N VAL A 527 -5.05 17.46 39.59
CA VAL A 527 -4.58 17.64 40.97
C VAL A 527 -5.00 16.43 41.82
N PRO A 528 -4.14 15.99 42.74
CA PRO A 528 -4.42 14.78 43.50
C PRO A 528 -5.52 15.04 44.52
N VAL A 529 -6.43 14.08 44.67
CA VAL A 529 -7.42 14.05 45.75
C VAL A 529 -6.82 13.17 46.85
N PRO A 530 -6.68 13.69 48.09
CA PRO A 530 -6.14 12.89 49.17
C PRO A 530 -6.99 11.65 49.43
N ILE A 531 -6.34 10.50 49.54
CA ILE A 531 -6.95 9.21 49.91
C ILE A 531 -6.94 9.13 51.43
N GLU A 532 -8.14 9.05 52.02
CA GLU A 532 -8.33 8.89 53.46
C GLU A 532 -8.40 7.39 53.80
N LEU A 533 -7.53 6.87 54.67
CA LEU A 533 -7.52 5.42 54.96
C LEU A 533 -8.61 4.97 55.95
N GLY A 534 -9.27 5.91 56.64
CA GLY A 534 -10.40 5.61 57.54
C GLY A 534 -10.03 4.71 58.73
N PRO A 535 -11.00 4.05 59.37
CA PRO A 535 -10.79 3.14 60.50
C PRO A 535 -9.87 1.96 60.15
N GLU A 536 -9.27 1.29 61.15
CA GLU A 536 -8.40 0.12 60.95
C GLU A 536 -9.12 -1.08 60.31
N THR A 537 -10.44 -1.14 60.45
CA THR A 537 -11.27 -2.19 59.86
C THR A 537 -11.47 -2.05 58.35
N ASP A 538 -11.13 -0.89 57.78
CA ASP A 538 -11.21 -0.65 56.34
C ASP A 538 -9.89 -1.07 55.66
N ARG A 539 -10.02 -1.75 54.51
CA ARG A 539 -8.90 -2.03 53.60
C ARG A 539 -9.04 -1.17 52.37
N VAL A 540 -8.03 -0.34 52.10
CA VAL A 540 -7.98 0.52 50.92
C VAL A 540 -6.89 0.03 49.98
N PHE A 541 -7.28 -0.25 48.74
CA PHE A 541 -6.41 -0.70 47.67
C PHE A 541 -6.29 0.38 46.62
N LEU A 542 -5.08 0.59 46.09
CA LEU A 542 -4.88 1.33 44.87
C LEU A 542 -5.06 0.37 43.69
N ALA A 543 -6.13 0.55 42.90
CA ALA A 543 -6.31 -0.13 41.63
C ALA A 543 -5.67 0.73 40.52
N ALA A 544 -4.39 0.48 40.24
CA ALA A 544 -3.61 1.23 39.27
C ALA A 544 -3.66 0.59 37.89
N TYR A 545 -3.85 1.43 36.87
CA TYR A 545 -3.92 1.00 35.48
C TYR A 545 -2.57 1.16 34.78
N GLY A 546 -2.28 0.27 33.85
CA GLY A 546 -1.02 0.26 33.11
C GLY A 546 -1.08 -0.58 31.84
N THR A 547 0.08 -0.90 31.29
CA THR A 547 0.21 -1.81 30.14
C THR A 547 1.57 -2.51 30.20
N GLY A 548 1.67 -3.65 29.53
CA GLY A 548 2.91 -4.39 29.37
C GLY A 548 3.32 -5.26 30.57
N PHE A 549 2.36 -5.64 31.42
CA PHE A 549 2.60 -6.53 32.57
C PHE A 549 1.51 -7.59 32.81
N ARG A 550 0.48 -7.72 31.97
CA ARG A 550 -0.59 -8.72 32.18
C ARG A 550 -0.10 -10.16 32.37
N PHE A 551 0.98 -10.55 31.71
CA PHE A 551 1.51 -11.92 31.80
C PHE A 551 2.47 -12.12 32.97
N ALA A 552 2.78 -11.08 33.74
CA ALA A 552 3.65 -11.19 34.90
C ALA A 552 3.07 -12.13 35.97
N ALA A 553 1.76 -12.12 36.18
CA ALA A 553 1.10 -13.00 37.14
C ALA A 553 1.24 -14.48 36.76
N LEU A 554 1.21 -14.80 35.46
CA LEU A 554 1.33 -16.16 34.94
C LEU A 554 2.78 -16.63 34.86
N ASN A 555 3.67 -15.75 34.38
CA ASN A 555 5.04 -16.12 34.05
C ASN A 555 6.01 -15.95 35.23
N LEU A 556 5.72 -15.04 36.17
CA LEU A 556 6.58 -14.69 37.29
C LEU A 556 5.77 -14.46 38.59
N PRO A 557 5.00 -15.45 39.08
CA PRO A 557 4.09 -15.25 40.21
C PRO A 557 4.78 -14.73 41.49
N ASN A 558 6.04 -15.09 41.71
CA ASN A 558 6.82 -14.72 42.90
C ASN A 558 7.73 -13.49 42.71
N ALA A 559 7.68 -12.82 41.56
CA ALA A 559 8.59 -11.71 41.24
C ALA A 559 7.91 -10.34 41.15
N ASN A 560 6.66 -10.23 41.60
CA ASN A 560 5.88 -8.99 41.57
C ASN A 560 5.99 -8.27 42.91
N ARG A 561 6.44 -7.02 42.89
CA ARG A 561 6.73 -6.21 44.08
C ARG A 561 6.26 -4.79 43.86
N ALA A 562 5.77 -4.14 44.90
CA ALA A 562 5.41 -2.74 44.85
C ALA A 562 5.83 -2.01 46.13
N THR A 563 6.09 -0.72 45.99
CA THR A 563 6.27 0.19 47.12
C THR A 563 5.40 1.42 46.95
N ILE A 564 4.84 1.91 48.06
CA ILE A 564 4.12 3.19 48.14
C ILE A 564 4.80 4.03 49.22
N GLY A 565 5.27 5.22 48.87
CA GLY A 565 6.04 6.09 49.78
C GLY A 565 7.30 5.42 50.34
N GLY A 566 7.93 4.53 49.57
CA GLY A 566 9.09 3.73 49.98
C GLY A 566 8.77 2.54 50.89
N MET A 567 7.51 2.32 51.27
CA MET A 567 7.09 1.16 52.06
C MET A 567 6.52 0.07 51.17
N THR A 568 6.86 -1.19 51.49
CA THR A 568 6.32 -2.36 50.78
C THR A 568 4.80 -2.34 50.78
N ALA A 569 4.20 -2.51 49.61
CA ALA A 569 2.76 -2.65 49.42
C ALA A 569 2.45 -4.04 48.85
N ASP A 570 1.45 -4.71 49.43
CA ASP A 570 1.07 -6.05 48.98
C ASP A 570 0.42 -5.97 47.60
N VAL A 571 0.93 -6.76 46.65
CA VAL A 571 0.35 -6.93 45.32
C VAL A 571 -0.73 -8.00 45.41
N ILE A 572 -1.99 -7.58 45.42
CA ILE A 572 -3.14 -8.46 45.68
C ILE A 572 -3.68 -9.09 44.40
N ALA A 573 -3.67 -8.33 43.31
CA ALA A 573 -4.08 -8.80 42.00
C ALA A 573 -3.28 -8.09 40.91
N LEU A 574 -3.03 -8.80 39.82
CA LEU A 574 -2.25 -8.33 38.68
C LEU A 574 -2.73 -9.07 37.42
N GLY A 575 -3.00 -8.34 36.33
CA GLY A 575 -3.41 -8.96 35.08
C GLY A 575 -4.03 -7.97 34.09
N ALA A 576 -4.68 -8.48 33.05
CA ALA A 576 -5.48 -7.67 32.14
C ALA A 576 -6.71 -7.10 32.88
N GLN A 577 -7.07 -5.85 32.60
CA GLN A 577 -8.25 -5.21 33.20
C GLN A 577 -9.57 -5.76 32.63
N GLY A 578 -9.53 -6.33 31.42
CA GLY A 578 -10.62 -7.12 30.82
C GLY A 578 -11.66 -6.33 30.03
N GLN A 579 -11.78 -5.01 30.18
CA GLN A 579 -12.74 -4.20 29.42
C GLN A 579 -12.10 -3.47 28.24
N PHE A 580 -10.80 -3.15 28.34
CA PHE A 580 -10.08 -2.42 27.31
C PHE A 580 -8.89 -3.23 26.81
N ALA A 581 -8.81 -3.40 25.49
CA ALA A 581 -7.67 -4.03 24.85
C ALA A 581 -6.39 -3.28 25.23
N GLY A 582 -5.33 -4.02 25.58
CA GLY A 582 -4.06 -3.39 25.94
C GLY A 582 -3.95 -2.92 27.41
N LEU A 583 -5.07 -2.80 28.13
CA LEU A 583 -5.10 -2.27 29.49
C LEU A 583 -4.88 -3.36 30.55
N ASP A 584 -3.89 -3.12 31.39
CA ASP A 584 -3.54 -3.96 32.52
C ASP A 584 -3.89 -3.25 33.84
N GLN A 585 -4.06 -4.02 34.91
CA GLN A 585 -4.38 -3.50 36.24
C GLN A 585 -3.53 -4.21 37.31
N VAL A 586 -3.09 -3.43 38.31
CA VAL A 586 -2.48 -3.94 39.55
C VAL A 586 -3.22 -3.36 40.76
N ASN A 587 -3.58 -4.23 41.71
CA ASN A 587 -4.21 -3.84 42.97
C ASN A 587 -3.20 -3.91 44.10
N LEU A 588 -2.91 -2.76 44.71
CA LEU A 588 -1.92 -2.63 45.79
C LEU A 588 -2.62 -2.28 47.10
N LEU A 589 -2.40 -3.05 48.17
CA LEU A 589 -2.87 -2.65 49.50
C LEU A 589 -2.07 -1.43 49.97
N ILE A 590 -2.75 -0.33 50.34
CA ILE A 590 -2.08 0.89 50.80
C ILE A 590 -1.64 0.73 52.26
N PRO A 591 -0.33 0.83 52.58
CA PRO A 591 0.14 0.74 53.96
C PRO A 591 -0.43 1.83 54.85
N ARG A 592 -0.99 1.46 56.01
CA ARG A 592 -1.56 2.42 56.97
C ARG A 592 -0.52 3.34 57.62
N SER A 593 0.74 2.94 57.62
CA SER A 593 1.88 3.77 58.05
C SER A 593 2.09 5.02 57.18
N LEU A 594 1.36 5.15 56.06
CA LEU A 594 1.39 6.32 55.17
C LEU A 594 0.40 7.43 55.54
N ILE A 595 -0.47 7.24 56.55
CA ILE A 595 -1.41 8.28 56.99
C ILE A 595 -0.63 9.58 57.29
N GLY A 596 -1.12 10.70 56.76
CA GLY A 596 -0.50 12.02 56.89
C GLY A 596 0.75 12.27 56.06
N ARG A 597 1.21 11.32 55.22
CA ARG A 597 2.43 11.50 54.41
C ARG A 597 2.28 12.48 53.24
N GLY A 598 1.05 12.78 52.82
CA GLY A 598 0.79 13.63 51.66
C GLY A 598 1.11 12.90 50.35
N LEU A 599 1.71 13.63 49.41
CA LEU A 599 2.06 13.10 48.09
C LEU A 599 3.22 12.09 48.20
N VAL A 600 3.00 10.87 47.71
CA VAL A 600 3.95 9.76 47.77
C VAL A 600 4.06 9.04 46.44
N ASP A 601 5.25 8.49 46.19
CA ASP A 601 5.56 7.73 44.98
C ASP A 601 5.02 6.29 45.07
N VAL A 602 4.57 5.77 43.93
CA VAL A 602 4.16 4.39 43.69
C VAL A 602 5.10 3.81 42.66
N VAL A 603 5.78 2.73 43.05
CA VAL A 603 6.73 2.00 42.21
C VAL A 603 6.27 0.55 42.14
N PHE A 604 6.12 0.04 40.91
CA PHE A 604 5.79 -1.36 40.64
C PHE A 604 6.95 -2.03 39.91
N THR A 605 7.33 -3.23 40.33
CA THR A 605 8.41 -4.02 39.73
C THR A 605 7.91 -5.44 39.49
N THR A 606 8.20 -5.98 38.31
CA THR A 606 7.97 -7.38 37.96
C THR A 606 9.22 -7.99 37.35
N GLY A 607 9.68 -9.12 37.89
CA GLY A 607 10.97 -9.70 37.52
C GLY A 607 12.11 -8.74 37.86
N SER A 608 12.93 -8.41 36.86
CA SER A 608 14.01 -7.41 36.97
C SER A 608 13.63 -6.03 36.41
N LEU A 609 12.36 -5.83 36.03
CA LEU A 609 11.89 -4.62 35.37
C LEU A 609 11.01 -3.80 36.31
N THR A 610 11.38 -2.54 36.48
CA THR A 610 10.61 -1.55 37.25
C THR A 610 9.83 -0.67 36.28
N ALA A 611 8.55 -0.45 36.55
CA ALA A 611 7.72 0.50 35.83
C ALA A 611 8.13 1.95 36.15
N ASN A 612 7.66 2.89 35.33
CA ASN A 612 7.74 4.31 35.66
C ASN A 612 7.08 4.61 37.02
N THR A 613 7.60 5.62 37.71
CA THR A 613 7.07 6.08 38.98
C THR A 613 5.89 7.02 38.78
N VAL A 614 4.78 6.71 39.47
CA VAL A 614 3.58 7.56 39.53
C VAL A 614 3.31 7.96 40.97
N GLN A 615 2.38 8.87 41.21
CA GLN A 615 2.15 9.47 42.53
C GLN A 615 0.70 9.36 42.96
N ILE A 616 0.50 9.26 44.26
CA ILE A 616 -0.81 9.36 44.92
C ILE A 616 -0.69 10.25 46.15
N ASN A 617 -1.80 10.82 46.62
CA ASN A 617 -1.81 11.65 47.83
C ASN A 617 -2.55 10.92 48.94
N ILE A 618 -1.95 10.81 50.12
CA ILE A 618 -2.50 10.11 51.29
C ILE A 618 -2.61 11.10 52.43
N ARG A 619 -3.79 11.13 53.06
CA ARG A 619 -4.08 11.98 54.21
C ARG A 619 -4.17 11.19 55.50
#